data_AF-A0A5M6CW11-F1
#
_entry.id   AF-A0A5M6CW11-F1
#
_cell.length_a   1.000
_cell.length_b   1.000
_cell.length_c   1.000
_cell.angle_alpha   90.00
_cell.angle_beta   90.00
_cell.angle_gamma   90.00
#
_symmetry.space_group_name_H-M   'P 1'
#
loop_
_entity.id
_entity.type
_entity.pdbx_description
1 polymer ?
#
loop_
_entity_poly.entity_id
_entity_poly.type
_entity_poly.pdbx_seq_one_letter_code
_entity_poly.pdbx_strand_id
1 'polypeptide(L)'
;MCFTILIAGVLWCFSDSIEPLDRSQYDAAVALYGACNQRSPERIAMIESKLPPPDAKSPPSGPGHGALKEIIDLAKRGHWDHATEACRALLEDQVVRD
;
A
#
# COMPACT_ATOMS: atom_id res chain seq x y z
N MET A 1 -16.37 24.73 19.49
CA MET A 1 -15.83 23.60 20.28
C MET A 1 -15.54 22.46 19.32
N CYS A 2 -14.30 21.97 19.36
CA CYS A 2 -13.64 21.10 18.38
C CYS A 2 -14.33 19.74 18.16
N PHE A 3 -14.47 19.33 16.90
CA PHE A 3 -14.63 17.91 16.51
C PHE A 3 -13.49 17.57 15.54
N THR A 4 -12.30 17.35 16.10
CA THR A 4 -11.11 16.88 15.37
C THR A 4 -10.61 15.60 16.02
N ILE A 5 -11.38 14.52 15.91
CA ILE A 5 -10.95 13.19 16.32
C ILE A 5 -11.59 12.19 15.36
N LEU A 6 -10.90 11.82 14.27
CA LEU A 6 -11.18 10.56 13.53
C LEU A 6 -10.18 10.26 12.40
N ILE A 7 -8.90 10.61 12.54
CA ILE A 7 -7.87 10.23 11.53
C ILE A 7 -6.75 9.36 12.14
N ALA A 8 -6.71 9.20 13.46
CA ALA A 8 -5.65 8.43 14.13
C ALA A 8 -5.92 6.91 14.24
N GLY A 9 -7.12 6.44 13.88
CA GLY A 9 -7.50 5.02 14.06
C GLY A 9 -6.99 4.07 12.98
N VAL A 10 -6.63 4.57 11.80
CA VAL A 10 -6.22 3.73 10.66
C VAL A 10 -4.73 3.37 10.71
N LEU A 11 -3.91 4.16 11.40
CA LEU A 11 -2.47 3.88 11.54
C LEU A 11 -2.16 2.70 12.48
N TRP A 12 -3.09 2.29 13.35
CA TRP A 12 -2.84 1.22 14.32
C TRP A 12 -3.02 -0.19 13.75
N CYS A 13 -3.63 -0.35 12.57
CA CYS A 13 -3.82 -1.66 11.94
C CYS A 13 -2.61 -2.16 11.12
N PHE A 14 -1.60 -1.31 10.86
CA PHE A 14 -0.44 -1.69 10.04
C PHE A 14 0.73 -2.29 10.84
N SER A 15 0.59 -2.48 12.16
CA SER A 15 1.68 -2.96 13.03
C SER A 15 1.77 -4.49 13.13
N ASP A 16 0.93 -5.26 12.44
CA ASP A 16 1.02 -6.73 12.44
C ASP A 16 2.07 -7.19 11.42
N SER A 17 3.33 -7.21 11.89
CA SER A 17 4.47 -7.97 11.34
C SER A 17 4.51 -8.12 9.82
N ILE A 18 4.79 -7.05 9.08
CA ILE A 18 5.07 -7.13 7.64
C ILE A 18 6.34 -7.96 7.45
N GLU A 19 6.35 -9.04 6.68
CA GLU A 19 7.61 -9.66 6.22
C GLU A 19 8.30 -8.71 5.21
N PRO A 20 9.63 -8.74 5.07
CA PRO A 20 10.31 -7.89 4.10
C PRO A 20 9.71 -8.06 2.70
N LEU A 21 9.42 -6.95 2.03
CA LEU A 21 8.95 -6.92 0.66
C LEU A 21 9.98 -7.63 -0.21
N ASP A 22 9.58 -8.68 -0.93
CA ASP A 22 10.42 -9.22 -2.00
C ASP A 22 10.69 -8.11 -3.04
N ARG A 23 11.80 -8.21 -3.78
CA ARG A 23 12.22 -7.21 -4.76
C ARG A 23 11.09 -6.79 -5.72
N SER A 24 10.29 -7.77 -6.15
CA SER A 24 9.14 -7.54 -7.02
C SER A 24 8.04 -6.69 -6.36
N GLN A 25 7.82 -6.87 -5.06
CA GLN A 25 6.83 -6.13 -4.28
C GLN A 25 7.34 -4.73 -3.91
N TYR A 26 8.64 -4.59 -3.64
CA TYR A 26 9.27 -3.30 -3.43
C TYR A 26 9.18 -2.41 -4.68
N ASP A 27 9.52 -2.95 -5.86
CA ASP A 27 9.38 -2.23 -7.13
C ASP A 27 7.92 -1.83 -7.40
N ALA A 28 6.96 -2.70 -7.04
CA ALA A 28 5.54 -2.40 -7.13
C ALA A 28 5.13 -1.27 -6.17
N ALA A 29 5.62 -1.27 -4.93
CA ALA A 29 5.37 -0.22 -3.94
C ALA A 29 5.91 1.14 -4.39
N VAL A 30 7.11 1.18 -4.98
CA VAL A 30 7.70 2.41 -5.53
C VAL A 30 6.89 2.92 -6.73
N ALA A 31 6.51 2.03 -7.65
CA ALA A 31 5.66 2.39 -8.78
C ALA A 31 4.29 2.92 -8.33
N LEU A 32 3.72 2.29 -7.30
CA LEU A 32 2.43 2.66 -6.71
C LEU A 32 2.48 4.01 -6.02
N TYR A 33 3.55 4.29 -5.27
CA TYR A 33 3.81 5.61 -4.70
C TYR A 33 3.83 6.69 -5.78
N GLY A 34 4.56 6.46 -6.88
CA GLY A 34 4.60 7.39 -8.01
C GLY A 34 3.24 7.59 -8.70
N ALA A 35 2.43 6.54 -8.81
CA ALA A 35 1.09 6.59 -9.38
C ALA A 35 0.10 7.35 -8.48
N CYS A 36 0.16 7.14 -7.15
CA CYS A 36 -0.66 7.84 -6.18
C CYS A 36 -0.31 9.33 -6.11
N ASN A 37 0.98 9.66 -6.05
CA ASN A 37 1.46 11.05 -5.99
C ASN A 37 1.06 11.85 -7.24
N GLN A 38 1.07 11.20 -8.41
CA GLN A 38 0.65 11.81 -9.67
C GLN A 38 -0.85 11.64 -9.95
N ARG A 39 -1.61 11.07 -9.01
CA ARG A 39 -3.07 10.85 -9.06
C ARG A 39 -3.53 10.22 -10.38
N SER A 40 -2.80 9.20 -10.83
CA SER A 40 -2.97 8.61 -12.17
C SER A 40 -3.67 7.26 -12.10
N PRO A 41 -5.01 7.21 -12.32
CA PRO A 41 -5.78 5.97 -12.24
C PRO A 41 -5.33 4.93 -13.27
N GLU A 42 -4.87 5.37 -14.44
CA GLU A 42 -4.33 4.48 -15.48
C GLU A 42 -3.11 3.70 -15.01
N ARG A 43 -2.19 4.36 -14.29
CA ARG A 43 -1.03 3.68 -13.72
C ARG A 43 -1.38 2.78 -12.56
N ILE A 44 -2.35 3.17 -11.72
CA ILE A 44 -2.88 2.28 -10.68
C ILE A 44 -3.42 0.99 -11.29
N ALA A 45 -4.24 1.08 -12.35
CA ALA A 45 -4.78 -0.08 -13.04
C ALA A 45 -3.69 -0.96 -13.68
N MET A 46 -2.66 -0.34 -14.27
CA MET A 46 -1.52 -1.08 -14.82
C MET A 46 -0.75 -1.83 -13.73
N ILE A 47 -0.54 -1.22 -12.56
CA ILE A 47 0.14 -1.86 -11.42
C ILE A 47 -0.71 -2.99 -10.86
N GLU A 48 -2.01 -2.78 -10.69
CA GLU A 48 -2.97 -3.81 -10.24
C GLU A 48 -2.95 -5.04 -11.17
N SER A 49 -2.91 -4.84 -12.49
CA SER A 49 -2.85 -5.94 -13.47
C SER A 49 -1.55 -6.76 -13.43
N LYS A 50 -0.48 -6.18 -12.87
CA LYS A 50 0.83 -6.82 -12.73
C LYS A 50 1.00 -7.47 -11.36
N LEU A 51 0.14 -7.14 -10.40
CA LEU A 51 0.11 -7.80 -9.11
C LEU A 51 -0.45 -9.22 -9.33
N PRO A 52 0.26 -10.26 -8.87
CA PRO A 52 -0.27 -11.62 -8.95
C PRO A 52 -1.62 -11.68 -8.20
N PRO A 53 -2.62 -12.43 -8.69
CA PRO A 53 -3.84 -12.61 -7.93
C PRO A 53 -3.52 -13.24 -6.56
N PRO A 54 -4.30 -12.98 -5.50
CA PRO A 54 -4.14 -13.67 -4.23
C PRO A 54 -4.31 -15.18 -4.49
N ASP A 55 -3.23 -15.93 -4.39
CA ASP A 55 -3.23 -17.37 -4.63
C ASP A 55 -4.07 -18.06 -3.55
N ALA A 56 -5.09 -18.83 -3.96
CA ALA A 56 -5.93 -19.58 -3.01
C ALA A 56 -5.18 -20.75 -2.31
N LYS A 57 -3.94 -21.05 -2.74
CA LYS A 57 -3.11 -22.16 -2.25
C LYS A 57 -1.76 -21.76 -1.67
N SER A 58 -1.32 -20.52 -1.87
CA SER A 58 -0.16 -19.97 -1.17
C SER A 58 -0.67 -19.16 0.02
N PRO A 59 -0.04 -19.23 1.21
CA PRO A 59 -0.27 -18.19 2.21
C PRO A 59 -0.10 -16.84 1.51
N PRO A 60 -0.95 -15.84 1.82
CA PRO A 60 -0.93 -14.55 1.13
C PRO A 60 0.52 -14.10 1.02
N SER A 61 1.00 -13.93 -0.22
CA SER A 61 2.42 -13.72 -0.54
C SER A 61 2.99 -12.54 0.24
N GLY A 62 3.42 -12.78 1.47
CA GLY A 62 3.74 -11.75 2.45
C GLY A 62 2.56 -10.81 2.82
N PRO A 63 2.60 -10.20 4.01
CA PRO A 63 1.74 -9.07 4.37
C PRO A 63 1.85 -7.88 3.38
N GLY A 64 2.97 -7.78 2.65
CA GLY A 64 3.21 -6.75 1.64
C GLY A 64 2.23 -6.76 0.47
N HIS A 65 1.79 -7.94 0.02
CA HIS A 65 0.80 -8.03 -1.07
C HIS A 65 -0.58 -7.52 -0.64
N GLY A 66 -0.98 -7.81 0.61
CA GLY A 66 -2.22 -7.28 1.20
C GLY A 66 -2.19 -5.76 1.31
N ALA A 67 -1.10 -5.21 1.83
CA ALA A 67 -0.90 -3.77 1.96
C ALA A 67 -0.96 -3.04 0.61
N LEU A 68 -0.31 -3.58 -0.43
CA LEU A 68 -0.35 -3.02 -1.78
C LEU A 68 -1.77 -2.96 -2.36
N LYS A 69 -2.55 -4.03 -2.14
CA LYS A 69 -3.94 -4.09 -2.58
C LYS A 69 -4.82 -3.04 -1.88
N GLU A 70 -4.65 -2.86 -0.57
CA GLU A 70 -5.38 -1.85 0.19
C GLU A 70 -5.06 -0.43 -0.30
N ILE A 71 -3.79 -0.14 -0.61
CA ILE A 71 -3.36 1.14 -1.16
C ILE A 71 -3.98 1.38 -2.54
N ILE A 72 -4.02 0.36 -3.41
CA ILE A 72 -4.69 0.43 -4.71
C ILE A 72 -6.18 0.75 -4.54
N ASP A 73 -6.87 0.12 -3.59
CA ASP A 73 -8.29 0.38 -3.32
C ASP A 73 -8.53 1.80 -2.79
N LEU A 74 -7.65 2.33 -1.93
CA LEU A 74 -7.68 3.73 -1.49
C LEU A 74 -7.55 4.69 -2.68
N ALA A 75 -6.58 4.44 -3.57
CA ALA A 75 -6.35 5.26 -4.75
C ALA A 75 -7.57 5.22 -5.71
N LYS A 76 -8.15 4.04 -5.96
CA LYS A 76 -9.34 3.87 -6.82
C LYS A 76 -10.59 4.57 -6.27
N ARG A 77 -10.70 4.74 -4.95
CA ARG A 77 -11.76 5.52 -4.28
C ARG A 77 -11.52 7.02 -4.31
N GLY A 78 -10.38 7.47 -4.87
CA GLY A 78 -10.00 8.88 -4.93
C GLY A 78 -9.33 9.39 -3.66
N HIS A 79 -9.00 8.52 -2.71
CA HIS A 79 -8.27 8.88 -1.48
C HIS A 79 -6.76 8.93 -1.73
N TRP A 80 -6.34 9.72 -2.72
CA TRP A 80 -4.96 9.77 -3.21
C TRP A 80 -3.94 10.11 -2.13
N ASP A 81 -4.27 11.05 -1.24
CA ASP A 81 -3.36 11.51 -0.19
C ASP A 81 -3.15 10.38 0.85
N HIS A 82 -4.22 9.67 1.23
CA HIS A 82 -4.14 8.49 2.10
C HIS A 82 -3.38 7.33 1.46
N ALA A 83 -3.62 7.08 0.16
CA ALA A 83 -2.91 6.04 -0.57
C ALA A 83 -1.40 6.34 -0.65
N THR A 84 -1.04 7.62 -0.85
CA THR A 84 0.36 8.06 -0.89
C THR A 84 1.05 7.89 0.46
N GLU A 85 0.38 8.29 1.55
CA GLU A 85 0.89 8.13 2.91
C GLU A 85 1.08 6.66 3.28
N ALA A 86 0.10 5.80 2.97
CA ALA A 86 0.21 4.36 3.22
C ALA A 86 1.34 3.73 2.39
N CYS A 87 1.53 4.14 1.13
CA CYS A 87 2.67 3.71 0.32
C CYS A 87 4.01 4.15 0.92
N ARG A 88 4.07 5.38 1.44
CA ARG A 88 5.26 5.91 2.10
C ARG A 88 5.60 5.13 3.36
N ALA A 89 4.63 4.91 4.24
CA ALA A 89 4.80 4.13 5.46
C ALA A 89 5.26 2.70 5.15
N LEU A 90 4.70 2.07 4.11
CA LEU A 90 5.10 0.74 3.66
C LEU A 90 6.57 0.69 3.21
N LEU A 91 7.05 1.72 2.49
CA LEU A 91 8.44 1.82 2.04
C LEU A 91 9.39 2.15 3.20
N GLU A 92 9.00 3.04 4.10
CA GLU A 92 9.79 3.41 5.28
C GLU A 92 9.97 2.22 6.25
N ASP A 93 8.95 1.37 6.42
CA ASP A 93 9.04 0.13 7.22
C ASP A 93 10.12 -0.83 6.70
N GLN A 94 10.39 -0.83 5.38
CA GLN A 94 11.47 -1.65 4.81
C GLN A 94 12.85 -1.08 5.15
N VAL A 95 13.02 0.24 5.11
CA VAL A 95 14.31 0.90 5.36
C VAL A 95 14.72 0.82 6.83
N VAL A 96 13.76 0.77 7.76
CA VAL A 96 14.03 0.62 9.21
C VAL A 96 14.52 -0.78 9.57
N ARG A 97 14.39 -1.76 8.66
CA ARG A 97 14.69 -3.18 8.92
C ARG A 97 15.98 -3.69 8.26
N ASP A 98 16.65 -2.88 7.44
CA ASP A 98 18.04 -3.07 6.96
C ASP A 98 19.06 -2.55 7.99
#